data_AF-A0A2V2ZX11-F1
#
_entry.id   AF-A0A2V2ZX11-F1
#
_cell.length_a   1.000
_cell.length_b   1.000
_cell.length_c   1.000
_cell.angle_alpha   90.00
_cell.angle_beta   90.00
_cell.angle_gamma   90.00
#
_symmetry.space_group_name_H-M   'P 1'
#
loop_
_entity.id
_entity.type
_entity.pdbx_description
1 polymer ?
#
loop_
_entity_poly.entity_id
_entity_poly.type
_entity_poly.pdbx_seq_one_letter_code
_entity_poly.pdbx_strand_id
1 'polypeptide(L)'
;MKVYEVIETKEMFHGEVIEDYYIIYEQTENKIFANRNNHLFQQERFVEKTVNVFKGNPHSTLKKIKAYPIHRLALGDIRETIGKDFPGLFKNLNRSLA
;
A
#
# COMPACT_ATOMS: atom_id res chain seq x y z
N MET A 1 23.25 -2.90 6.61
CA MET A 1 22.62 -2.64 5.28
C MET A 1 21.19 -3.15 5.34
N LYS A 2 20.24 -2.43 4.75
CA LYS A 2 18.86 -2.89 4.59
C LYS A 2 18.57 -3.04 3.10
N VAL A 3 17.98 -4.16 2.71
CA VAL A 3 17.53 -4.40 1.33
C VAL A 3 16.02 -4.53 1.38
N TYR A 4 15.37 -3.76 0.50
CA TYR A 4 13.93 -3.72 0.34
C TYR A 4 13.61 -4.24 -1.05
N GLU A 5 12.85 -5.32 -1.12
CA GLU A 5 12.50 -5.97 -2.38
C GLU A 5 10.99 -6.01 -2.50
N VAL A 6 10.44 -5.24 -3.43
CA VAL A 6 9.01 -5.29 -3.75
C VAL A 6 8.75 -6.60 -4.49
N ILE A 7 7.96 -7.48 -3.89
CA ILE A 7 7.68 -8.81 -4.41
C ILE A 7 6.28 -8.94 -5.01
N GLU A 8 5.34 -8.08 -4.61
CA GLU A 8 4.01 -8.03 -5.20
C GLU A 8 3.47 -6.60 -5.17
N THR A 9 2.83 -6.18 -6.27
CA THR A 9 2.05 -4.96 -6.34
C THR A 9 0.72 -5.23 -7.02
N LYS A 10 -0.36 -4.72 -6.45
CA LYS A 10 -1.70 -4.86 -7.01
C LYS A 10 -2.53 -3.61 -6.79
N GLU A 11 -3.12 -3.08 -7.85
CA GLU A 11 -4.12 -2.02 -7.74
C GLU A 11 -5.41 -2.57 -7.10
N MET A 12 -5.92 -1.84 -6.11
CA MET A 12 -7.13 -2.15 -5.38
C MET A 12 -8.23 -1.14 -5.70
N PHE A 13 -9.49 -1.59 -5.61
CA PHE A 13 -10.68 -0.73 -5.78
C PHE A 13 -10.70 -0.01 -7.14
N HIS A 14 -10.20 -0.66 -8.19
CA HIS A 14 -10.14 -0.09 -9.52
C HIS A 14 -11.54 0.33 -10.00
N GLY A 15 -11.67 1.57 -10.46
CA GLY A 15 -12.94 2.16 -10.88
C GLY A 15 -13.87 2.60 -9.75
N GLU A 16 -13.61 2.20 -8.50
CA GLU A 16 -14.40 2.58 -7.33
C GLU A 16 -13.88 3.86 -6.66
N VAL A 17 -12.69 4.33 -7.02
CA VAL A 17 -12.03 5.51 -6.45
C VAL A 17 -12.17 6.70 -7.41
N ILE A 18 -12.26 7.92 -6.86
CA ILE A 18 -12.26 9.17 -7.64
C ILE A 18 -11.01 9.28 -8.53
N GLU A 19 -11.11 10.09 -9.58
CA GLU A 19 -9.99 10.33 -10.50
C GLU A 19 -8.78 10.91 -9.75
N ASP A 20 -7.58 10.65 -10.28
CA ASP A 20 -6.28 11.03 -9.70
C ASP A 20 -5.94 10.43 -8.34
N TYR A 21 -6.64 9.37 -7.92
CA TYR A 21 -6.28 8.60 -6.73
C TYR A 21 -6.11 7.12 -7.07
N TYR A 22 -5.09 6.52 -6.46
CA TYR A 22 -4.73 5.12 -6.66
C TYR A 22 -4.53 4.45 -5.32
N ILE A 23 -5.11 3.28 -5.14
CA ILE A 23 -4.93 2.46 -3.95
C ILE A 23 -4.14 1.23 -4.38
N ILE A 24 -2.91 1.09 -3.90
CA ILE A 24 -1.99 0.03 -4.32
C ILE A 24 -1.63 -0.82 -3.10
N TYR A 25 -1.98 -2.10 -3.16
CA TYR A 25 -1.40 -3.12 -2.28
C TYR A 25 0.05 -3.38 -2.70
N GLU A 26 0.95 -3.40 -1.73
CA GLU A 26 2.36 -3.70 -1.92
C GLU A 26 2.82 -4.71 -0.86
N GLN A 27 3.49 -5.76 -1.31
CA GLN A 27 4.20 -6.69 -0.44
C GLN A 27 5.70 -6.51 -0.65
N THR A 28 6.41 -6.21 0.44
CA THR A 28 7.84 -5.90 0.43
C THR A 28 8.57 -6.85 1.36
N GLU A 29 9.55 -7.55 0.82
CA GLU A 29 10.49 -8.35 1.59
C GLU A 29 11.62 -7.47 2.11
N ASN A 30 11.75 -7.43 3.43
CA ASN A 30 12.75 -6.66 4.15
C ASN A 30 13.84 -7.60 4.64
N LYS A 31 15.09 -7.34 4.26
CA LYS A 31 16.28 -8.07 4.72
C LYS A 31 17.25 -7.13 5.41
N ILE A 32 17.63 -7.46 6.64
CA ILE A 32 18.61 -6.69 7.42
C ILE A 32 19.91 -7.47 7.48
N PHE A 33 21.00 -6.84 7.05
CA PHE A 33 22.34 -7.42 7.06
C PHE A 33 23.27 -6.65 8.00
N ALA A 34 24.05 -7.38 8.80
CA ALA A 34 25.21 -6.86 9.50
C ALA A 34 26.50 -7.24 8.77
N ASN A 35 27.46 -6.31 8.74
CA ASN A 35 28.83 -6.63 8.37
C ASN A 35 29.56 -7.08 9.64
N ARG A 36 30.18 -8.26 9.60
CA ARG A 36 31.14 -8.71 10.62
C ARG A 36 32.34 -9.30 9.89
N ASN A 37 33.55 -8.83 10.22
CA ASN A 37 34.80 -9.32 9.64
C ASN A 37 34.79 -9.37 8.10
N ASN A 38 34.36 -8.30 7.44
CA ASN A 38 34.23 -8.20 5.97
C ASN A 38 33.24 -9.20 5.32
N HIS A 39 32.35 -9.81 6.10
CA HIS A 39 31.29 -10.67 5.60
C HIS A 39 29.91 -10.09 5.93
N LEU A 40 28.98 -10.20 4.98
CA LEU A 40 27.58 -9.82 5.18
C LEU A 40 26.80 -11.00 5.73
N PHE A 41 26.24 -10.84 6.92
CA PHE A 41 25.36 -11.81 7.56
C PHE A 41 23.94 -11.27 7.58
N GLN A 42 22.99 -12.05 7.05
CA GLN A 42 21.57 -11.75 7.19
C GLN A 42 21.15 -11.99 8.64
N GLN A 43 20.70 -10.94 9.32
CA GLN A 43 20.20 -11.01 10.69
C GLN A 43 18.70 -11.27 10.72
N GLU A 44 17.95 -10.56 9.89
CA GLU A 44 16.49 -10.61 9.88
C GLU A 44 15.97 -10.64 8.46
N ARG A 45 14.85 -11.34 8.28
CA ARG A 45 14.04 -11.35 7.06
C ARG A 45 12.58 -11.38 7.45
N PHE A 46 11.80 -10.44 6.95
CA PHE A 46 10.36 -10.41 7.17
C PHE A 46 9.64 -9.81 5.96
N VAL A 47 8.35 -10.15 5.84
CA VAL A 47 7.48 -9.63 4.79
C VAL A 47 6.58 -8.56 5.38
N GLU A 48 6.60 -7.39 4.79
CA GLU A 48 5.70 -6.29 5.09
C GLU A 48 4.62 -6.22 4.01
N LYS A 49 3.38 -5.98 4.42
CA LYS A 49 2.24 -5.81 3.52
C LYS A 49 1.61 -4.47 3.82
N THR A 50 1.46 -3.63 2.80
CA THR A 50 0.92 -2.29 2.93
C THR A 50 -0.13 -2.01 1.87
N VAL A 51 -1.15 -1.24 2.23
CA VAL A 51 -2.02 -0.56 1.24
C VAL A 51 -1.60 0.90 1.21
N ASN A 52 -1.17 1.35 0.05
CA ASN A 52 -0.69 2.71 -0.17
C ASN A 52 -1.74 3.50 -0.95
N VAL A 53 -2.05 4.71 -0.47
CA VAL A 53 -2.88 5.66 -1.20
C VAL A 53 -1.95 6.67 -1.87
N PHE A 54 -2.09 6.79 -3.18
CA PHE A 54 -1.39 7.75 -4.00
C PHE A 54 -2.37 8.78 -4.56
N LYS A 55 -1.89 10.01 -4.71
CA LYS A 55 -2.59 11.08 -5.41
C LYS A 55 -1.74 11.59 -6.57
N GLY A 56 -2.36 11.79 -7.72
CA GLY A 56 -1.73 12.33 -8.92
C GLY A 56 -2.24 11.65 -10.17
N ASN A 57 -1.75 12.13 -11.30
CA ASN A 57 -2.08 11.57 -12.62
C ASN A 57 -1.14 10.38 -12.91
N PRO A 58 -1.65 9.26 -13.50
CA PRO A 58 -0.85 8.07 -13.82
C PRO A 58 0.22 8.32 -14.89
N HIS A 59 0.07 9.37 -15.69
CA HIS A 59 1.07 9.85 -16.66
C HIS A 59 2.04 10.88 -16.05
N SER A 60 2.01 11.07 -14.73
CA SER A 60 2.88 11.97 -13.97
C SER A 60 3.35 11.30 -12.68
N THR A 61 3.99 12.06 -11.80
CA THR A 61 4.45 11.54 -10.51
C THR A 61 3.27 11.27 -9.58
N LEU A 62 3.07 9.99 -9.24
CA LEU A 62 2.17 9.59 -8.17
C LEU A 62 2.81 9.91 -6.82
N LYS A 63 2.17 10.79 -6.03
CA LYS A 63 2.63 11.12 -4.68
C LYS A 63 1.96 10.16 -3.70
N LYS A 64 2.76 9.37 -2.98
CA LYS A 64 2.26 8.59 -1.82
C LYS A 64 1.81 9.56 -0.74
N ILE A 65 0.53 9.48 -0.35
CA ILE A 65 -0.06 10.37 0.67
C ILE A 65 -0.38 9.66 1.98
N LYS A 66 -0.58 8.33 1.95
CA LYS A 66 -0.82 7.51 3.14
C LYS A 66 -0.44 6.05 2.87
N ALA A 67 -0.05 5.34 3.93
CA ALA A 67 0.17 3.90 3.91
C ALA A 67 -0.51 3.25 5.12
N TYR A 68 -1.10 2.09 4.90
CA TYR A 68 -1.79 1.29 5.93
C TYR A 68 -1.11 -0.07 6.04
N PRO A 69 -0.44 -0.39 7.16
CA PRO A 69 0.13 -1.71 7.37
C PRO A 69 -0.99 -2.75 7.58
N ILE A 70 -0.90 -3.88 6.88
CA ILE A 70 -1.96 -4.92 6.85
C ILE A 70 -1.77 -5.96 7.97
N HIS A 71 -0.83 -5.74 8.89
CA HIS A 71 -0.42 -6.74 9.88
C HIS A 71 -1.56 -7.29 10.77
N ARG A 72 -2.75 -6.65 10.80
CA ARG A 72 -3.89 -7.04 11.65
C ARG A 72 -5.30 -6.73 11.11
N LEU A 73 -5.43 -6.15 9.91
CA LEU A 73 -6.74 -5.69 9.40
C LEU A 73 -7.23 -6.62 8.29
N ALA A 74 -8.50 -7.04 8.36
CA ALA A 74 -9.15 -7.69 7.23
C ALA A 74 -9.30 -6.68 6.08
N LEU A 75 -9.34 -7.14 4.83
CA LEU A 75 -9.48 -6.26 3.66
C LEU A 75 -10.71 -5.33 3.74
N GLY A 76 -11.79 -5.78 4.41
CA GLY A 76 -12.97 -4.96 4.68
C GLY A 76 -12.67 -3.75 5.57
N ASP A 77 -11.85 -3.93 6.61
CA ASP A 77 -11.48 -2.88 7.55
C ASP A 77 -10.62 -1.81 6.88
N ILE A 78 -9.79 -2.19 5.90
CA ILE A 78 -8.94 -1.26 5.16
C ILE A 78 -9.77 -0.29 4.34
N ARG A 79 -10.81 -0.76 3.64
CA ARG A 79 -11.69 0.11 2.86
C ARG A 79 -12.39 1.14 3.76
N GLU A 80 -12.93 0.69 4.89
CA GLU A 80 -13.58 1.58 5.85
C GLU A 80 -12.61 2.59 6.44
N THR A 81 -11.40 2.16 6.79
CA THR A 81 -10.34 3.03 7.32
C THR A 81 -9.96 4.10 6.31
N ILE A 82 -9.76 3.72 5.05
CA ILE A 82 -9.47 4.66 3.97
C ILE A 82 -10.63 5.64 3.78
N GLY A 83 -11.88 5.15 3.82
CA GLY A 83 -13.07 6.00 3.70
C GLY A 83 -13.22 7.01 4.83
N LYS A 84 -12.81 6.65 6.06
CA LYS A 84 -12.78 7.56 7.22
C LYS A 84 -11.68 8.62 7.08
N ASP A 85 -10.49 8.22 6.64
CA ASP A 85 -9.35 9.12 6.44
C ASP A 85 -9.54 10.07 5.25
N PHE A 86 -10.24 9.61 4.21
CA PHE A 86 -10.51 10.35 2.98
C PHE A 86 -12.01 10.31 2.63
N PRO A 87 -12.86 11.08 3.33
CA PRO A 87 -14.29 11.14 3.01
C PRO A 87 -14.52 11.54 1.55
N GLY A 88 -15.31 10.74 0.83
CA GLY A 88 -15.61 10.96 -0.59
C GLY A 88 -14.56 10.43 -1.58
N LEU A 89 -13.52 9.72 -1.11
CA LEU A 89 -12.53 9.09 -2.00
C LEU A 89 -13.14 8.00 -2.87
N PHE A 90 -14.07 7.21 -2.33
CA PHE A 90 -14.78 6.20 -3.11
C PHE A 90 -15.95 6.85 -3.86
N LYS A 91 -15.99 6.66 -5.18
CA LYS A 91 -17.14 6.97 -6.03
C LYS A 91 -18.33 6.21 -5.44
N ASN A 92 -19.31 6.96 -4.93
CA ASN A 92 -20.41 6.42 -4.12
C ASN A 92 -21.03 5.13 -4.69
N LEU A 93 -21.30 4.17 -3.79
CA LEU A 93 -22.26 3.06 -3.90
C LEU A 93 -23.74 3.53 -4.07
N ASN A 94 -23.98 4.76 -4.54
CA ASN A 94 -25.32 5.35 -4.71
C ASN A 94 -26.01 4.88 -6.01
N ARG A 95 -25.81 3.61 -6.39
CA ARG A 95 -26.55 2.93 -7.48
C ARG A 95 -27.47 1.81 -6.99
N SER A 96 -27.76 1.74 -5.68
CA SER A 96 -28.77 0.80 -5.15
C SER A 96 -30.13 1.44 -4.81
N LEU A 97 -30.41 2.64 -5.30
CA LEU A 97 -31.75 3.25 -5.25
C LEU A 97 -32.05 3.95 -6.58
N ALA A 98 -32.34 3.16 -7.61
CA ALA A 98 -33.12 3.58 -8.77
C ALA A 98 -33.95 2.39 -9.24
#